data_AF-A0A7C4SLW7-F1
#
_entry.id   AF-A0A7C4SLW7-F1
#
_cell.length_a   1.000
_cell.length_b   1.000
_cell.length_c   1.000
_cell.angle_alpha   90.00
_cell.angle_beta   90.00
_cell.angle_gamma   90.00
#
_symmetry.space_group_name_H-M   'P 1'
#
loop_
_entity.id
_entity.type
_entity.pdbx_description
1 polymer ?
#
loop_
_entity_poly.entity_id
_entity_poly.type
_entity_poly.pdbx_seq_one_letter_code
_entity_poly.pdbx_strand_id
1 'polypeptide(L)'
;MERKKFWTWGTSEDGLFWKDLLSDRGIPYVELQSGRFLTQGIVGLANPLSFESWTEYWYPVRGLNGLTFANKDVAVNVEKDGKEKIKLAISPAVKYENAKLEVLDLKKRNKSIRRNCKSISRRYIS
;
A
#
# COMPACT_ATOMS: atom_id res chain seq x y z
N MET A 1 -0.54 15.97 8.64
CA MET A 1 0.10 15.60 7.35
C MET A 1 1.31 14.76 7.72
N GLU A 2 1.30 13.48 7.40
CA GLU A 2 2.35 12.51 7.78
C GLU A 2 3.46 12.49 6.72
N ARG A 3 4.71 12.20 7.12
CA ARG A 3 5.82 12.12 6.19
C ARG A 3 5.97 10.71 5.66
N LYS A 4 6.29 10.63 4.37
CA LYS A 4 6.73 9.39 3.71
C LYS A 4 8.16 9.61 3.21
N LYS A 5 9.02 8.63 3.46
CA LYS A 5 10.40 8.58 2.99
C LYS A 5 10.67 7.20 2.43
N PHE A 6 11.51 7.11 1.41
CA PHE A 6 12.13 5.85 1.06
C PHE A 6 13.64 6.02 1.03
N TRP A 7 14.37 4.90 1.12
CA TRP A 7 15.81 4.88 1.02
C TRP A 7 16.27 3.59 0.35
N THR A 8 17.33 3.68 -0.45
CA THR A 8 18.01 2.55 -1.06
C THR A 8 19.47 2.90 -1.24
N TRP A 9 20.34 1.89 -1.23
CA TRP A 9 21.75 2.03 -1.61
C TRP A 9 21.94 2.30 -3.11
N GLY A 10 20.88 2.13 -3.93
CA GLY A 10 20.94 2.30 -5.37
C GLY A 10 21.46 1.05 -6.10
N THR A 11 21.74 1.19 -7.39
CA THR A 11 22.14 0.08 -8.28
C THR A 11 23.56 0.23 -8.82
N SER A 12 24.37 1.15 -8.28
CA SER A 12 25.80 1.24 -8.59
C SER A 12 26.57 0.09 -7.93
N GLU A 13 27.82 -0.12 -8.32
CA GLU A 13 28.70 -1.10 -7.70
C GLU A 13 28.81 -0.89 -6.18
N ASP A 14 29.09 0.35 -5.74
CA ASP A 14 29.13 0.72 -4.32
C ASP A 14 27.79 0.49 -3.59
N GLY A 15 26.67 0.70 -4.29
CA GLY A 15 25.34 0.45 -3.73
C GLY A 15 25.05 -1.03 -3.58
N LEU A 16 25.44 -1.83 -4.59
CA LEU A 16 25.25 -3.27 -4.60
C LEU A 16 26.18 -4.01 -3.64
N PHE A 17 27.33 -3.44 -3.29
CA PHE A 17 28.23 -3.97 -2.27
C PHE A 17 27.50 -4.31 -0.96
N TRP A 18 26.55 -3.46 -0.55
CA TRP A 18 25.80 -3.63 0.70
C TRP A 18 24.82 -4.79 0.71
N LYS A 19 24.37 -5.27 -0.47
CA LYS A 19 23.33 -6.31 -0.53
C LYS A 19 23.80 -7.63 0.09
N ASP A 20 25.08 -7.96 -0.03
CA ASP A 20 25.62 -9.23 0.47
C ASP A 20 25.88 -9.18 1.98
N LEU A 21 26.01 -7.97 2.54
CA LEU A 21 26.15 -7.75 3.99
C LEU A 21 24.80 -7.61 4.70
N LEU A 22 23.77 -7.10 4.02
CA LEU A 22 22.50 -6.70 4.64
C LEU A 22 21.29 -7.55 4.22
N SER A 23 21.47 -8.54 3.34
CA SER A 23 20.40 -9.41 2.84
C SER A 23 20.86 -10.86 2.81
N ASP A 24 20.15 -11.75 3.52
CA ASP A 24 20.45 -13.18 3.55
C ASP A 24 20.47 -13.83 2.17
N ARG A 25 19.77 -13.23 1.20
CA ARG A 25 19.68 -13.72 -0.18
C ARG A 25 20.60 -12.98 -1.15
N GLY A 26 21.39 -12.00 -0.67
CA GLY A 26 22.23 -11.16 -1.51
C GLY A 26 21.43 -10.34 -2.54
N ILE A 27 20.19 -9.97 -2.20
CA ILE A 27 19.27 -9.22 -3.06
C ILE A 27 19.17 -7.77 -2.54
N PRO A 28 19.29 -6.75 -3.41
CA PRO A 28 19.09 -5.35 -3.04
C PRO A 28 17.68 -5.10 -2.50
N TYR A 29 17.54 -4.10 -1.64
CA TYR A 29 16.26 -3.74 -1.05
C TYR A 29 16.04 -2.22 -1.02
N VAL A 30 14.80 -1.85 -0.72
CA VAL A 30 14.38 -0.47 -0.45
C VAL A 30 13.69 -0.45 0.90
N GLU A 31 13.98 0.58 1.68
CA GLU A 31 13.30 0.86 2.93
C GLU A 31 12.20 1.88 2.66
N LEU A 32 10.97 1.54 3.05
CA LEU A 32 9.86 2.48 3.07
C LEU A 32 9.62 2.89 4.52
N GLN A 33 9.61 4.18 4.78
CA GLN A 33 9.47 4.76 6.11
C GLN A 33 8.30 5.75 6.13
N SER A 34 7.49 5.63 7.17
CA SER A 34 6.43 6.57 7.51
C SER A 34 6.67 7.06 8.94
N GLY A 35 6.10 8.21 9.28
CA GLY A 35 6.17 8.69 10.65
C GLY A 35 5.38 9.94 10.91
N ARG A 36 5.24 10.20 12.21
CA ARG A 36 4.51 11.34 12.77
C ARG A 36 5.00 12.69 12.24
N PHE A 37 6.31 12.92 12.19
CA PHE A 37 6.87 14.23 11.88
C PHE A 37 6.99 14.48 10.38
N LEU A 38 6.57 15.67 9.95
CA LEU A 38 6.62 16.10 8.55
C LEU A 38 8.05 16.15 7.99
N THR A 39 9.04 16.51 8.81
CA THR A 39 10.45 16.61 8.42
C THR A 39 11.35 16.02 9.50
N GLN A 40 12.62 15.75 9.16
CA GLN A 40 13.60 15.19 10.11
C GLN A 40 14.15 16.20 11.11
N GLY A 41 13.93 17.49 10.88
CA GLY A 41 14.42 18.55 11.76
C GLY A 41 13.45 18.91 12.89
N ILE A 42 12.25 18.29 12.93
CA ILE A 42 11.29 18.55 13.99
C ILE A 42 11.73 17.78 15.23
N VAL A 43 12.01 18.52 16.30
CA VAL A 43 12.30 17.98 17.62
C VAL A 43 11.20 18.46 18.57
N GLY A 44 10.71 17.56 19.42
CA GLY A 44 9.74 17.87 20.46
C GLY A 44 10.13 17.18 21.76
N LEU A 45 9.81 17.82 22.89
CA LEU A 45 9.99 17.23 24.22
C LEU A 45 8.72 16.49 24.62
N ALA A 46 8.86 15.28 25.16
CA ALA A 46 7.77 14.59 25.84
C ALA A 46 7.71 15.07 27.30
N ASN A 47 6.60 15.69 27.68
CA ASN A 47 6.41 16.15 29.06
C ASN A 47 6.24 14.97 30.02
N PRO A 48 6.58 15.12 31.31
CA PRO A 48 6.26 14.10 32.32
C PRO A 48 4.76 13.75 32.29
N LEU A 49 4.45 12.46 32.38
CA LEU A 49 3.08 11.93 32.35
C LEU A 49 2.30 12.26 31.06
N SER A 50 2.98 12.61 29.96
CA SER A 50 2.34 12.75 28.65
C SER A 50 2.32 11.43 27.88
N PHE A 51 1.29 11.25 27.05
CA PHE A 51 1.14 10.12 26.14
C PHE A 51 0.80 10.63 24.75
N GLU A 52 1.38 9.98 23.75
CA GLU A 52 1.12 10.26 22.35
C GLU A 52 1.07 8.95 21.55
N SER A 53 0.11 8.88 20.64
CA SER A 53 -0.09 7.72 19.76
C SER A 53 -0.41 8.15 18.34
N TRP A 54 0.06 7.37 17.38
CA TRP A 54 -0.38 7.42 15.99
C TRP A 54 -0.61 5.99 15.49
N THR A 55 -1.28 5.86 14.35
CA THR A 55 -1.61 4.56 13.78
C THR A 55 -1.25 4.55 12.31
N GLU A 56 -0.53 3.52 11.89
CA GLU A 56 -0.15 3.31 10.50
C GLU A 56 -0.81 2.06 9.95
N TYR A 57 -1.26 2.14 8.69
CA TYR A 57 -1.88 1.02 7.99
C TYR A 57 -0.98 0.60 6.82
N TRP A 58 -0.42 -0.60 6.91
CA TRP A 58 0.49 -1.15 5.91
C TRP A 58 -0.19 -2.22 5.04
N TYR A 59 -0.13 -2.00 3.72
CA TYR A 59 -0.74 -2.88 2.71
C TYR A 59 0.33 -3.56 1.86
N PRO A 60 0.24 -4.88 1.62
CA PRO A 60 1.06 -5.53 0.63
C PRO A 60 0.65 -4.99 -0.74
N VAL A 61 1.60 -4.36 -1.44
CA VAL A 61 1.39 -3.90 -2.82
C VAL A 61 1.68 -4.98 -3.86
N ARG A 62 2.29 -6.10 -3.44
CA ARG A 62 2.61 -7.22 -4.33
C ARG A 62 1.32 -7.79 -4.92
N GLY A 63 1.26 -7.86 -6.25
CA GLY A 63 0.09 -8.35 -6.98
C GLY A 63 -1.01 -7.31 -7.21
N LEU A 64 -0.92 -6.11 -6.63
CA LEU A 64 -1.84 -5.01 -6.94
C LEU A 64 -1.49 -4.26 -8.24
N ASN A 65 -0.27 -4.43 -8.76
CA ASN A 65 0.24 -3.67 -9.91
C ASN A 65 0.26 -2.14 -9.68
N GLY A 66 0.46 -1.70 -8.44
CA GLY A 66 0.43 -0.30 -8.03
C GLY A 66 -0.73 -0.02 -7.08
N LEU A 67 -1.02 1.26 -6.85
CA LEU A 67 -2.06 1.68 -5.92
C LEU A 67 -2.78 2.91 -6.46
N THR A 68 -4.09 2.80 -6.72
CA THR A 68 -4.92 3.95 -7.10
C THR A 68 -5.63 4.55 -5.90
N PHE A 69 -6.00 3.73 -4.92
CA PHE A 69 -6.67 4.17 -3.70
C PHE A 69 -6.40 3.19 -2.55
N ALA A 70 -6.29 3.71 -1.34
CA ALA A 70 -6.29 2.91 -0.13
C ALA A 70 -6.98 3.67 1.01
N ASN A 71 -7.67 2.92 1.86
CA ASN A 71 -8.12 3.35 3.18
C ASN A 71 -7.77 2.28 4.20
N LYS A 72 -8.20 2.42 5.47
CA LYS A 72 -7.94 1.46 6.57
C LYS A 72 -8.45 0.03 6.32
N ASP A 73 -9.35 -0.15 5.36
CA ASP A 73 -10.10 -1.39 5.14
C ASP A 73 -9.60 -2.12 3.89
N VAL A 74 -9.17 -1.39 2.85
CA VAL A 74 -8.80 -1.96 1.56
C VAL A 74 -7.80 -1.09 0.78
N ALA A 75 -6.88 -1.75 0.09
CA ALA A 75 -6.05 -1.17 -0.96
C ALA A 75 -6.53 -1.67 -2.33
N VAL A 76 -6.67 -0.77 -3.30
CA VAL A 76 -7.13 -1.08 -4.65
C VAL A 76 -6.25 -0.44 -5.72
N ASN A 77 -6.14 -1.14 -6.84
CA ASN A 77 -5.63 -0.62 -8.09
C ASN A 77 -6.71 -0.81 -9.16
N VAL A 78 -7.00 0.28 -9.88
CA VAL A 78 -7.92 0.31 -11.00
C VAL A 78 -7.16 0.75 -12.24
N GLU A 79 -7.07 -0.13 -13.21
CA GLU A 79 -6.43 0.15 -14.50
C GLU A 79 -7.43 0.01 -15.63
N LYS A 80 -7.30 0.85 -16.65
CA LYS A 80 -8.04 0.66 -17.90
C LYS A 80 -7.35 -0.42 -18.72
N ASP A 81 -8.12 -1.37 -19.23
CA ASP A 81 -7.67 -2.41 -20.13
C ASP A 81 -8.39 -2.22 -21.49
N GLY A 82 -7.84 -1.32 -22.30
CA GLY A 82 -8.49 -0.85 -23.53
C GLY A 82 -9.65 0.13 -23.29
N LYS A 83 -10.57 0.21 -24.26
CA LYS A 83 -11.66 1.22 -24.26
C LYS A 83 -12.84 0.87 -23.34
N GLU A 84 -13.10 -0.42 -23.10
CA GLU A 84 -14.33 -0.89 -22.44
C GLU A 84 -14.10 -1.79 -21.24
N LYS A 85 -12.86 -2.21 -20.96
CA LYS A 85 -12.56 -3.06 -19.81
C LYS A 85 -11.77 -2.29 -18.76
N ILE A 86 -11.95 -2.69 -17.52
CA ILE A 86 -11.13 -2.27 -16.39
C ILE A 86 -10.58 -3.51 -15.71
N LYS A 87 -9.31 -3.43 -15.31
CA LYS A 87 -8.67 -4.40 -14.44
C LYS A 87 -8.72 -3.83 -13.03
N LEU A 88 -9.20 -4.66 -12.09
CA LEU A 88 -9.30 -4.31 -10.69
C LEU A 88 -8.52 -5.31 -9.86
N ALA A 89 -7.55 -4.81 -9.10
CA ALA A 89 -6.87 -5.58 -8.08
C ALA A 89 -7.26 -5.03 -6.69
N ILE A 90 -7.59 -5.94 -5.77
CA ILE A 90 -8.07 -5.61 -4.43
C ILE A 90 -7.24 -6.39 -3.40
N SER A 91 -6.72 -5.69 -2.41
CA SER A 91 -6.05 -6.27 -1.25
C SER A 91 -6.75 -5.77 0.01
N PRO A 92 -7.64 -6.56 0.63
CA PRO A 92 -8.31 -6.14 1.85
C PRO A 92 -7.36 -6.21 3.06
N ALA A 93 -7.57 -5.35 4.04
CA ALA A 93 -6.85 -5.37 5.31
C ALA A 93 -7.24 -6.59 6.16
N VAL A 94 -8.52 -6.96 6.10
CA VAL A 94 -9.14 -8.07 6.83
C VAL A 94 -9.94 -8.95 5.87
N LYS A 95 -10.31 -10.16 6.29
CA LYS A 95 -11.18 -11.02 5.47
C LYS A 95 -12.60 -10.45 5.47
N TYR A 96 -13.19 -10.33 4.28
CA TYR A 96 -14.61 -9.99 4.13
C TYR A 96 -15.37 -11.19 3.57
N GLU A 97 -16.37 -11.66 4.32
CA GLU A 97 -17.35 -12.65 3.86
C GLU A 97 -18.45 -11.94 3.05
N ASN A 98 -18.90 -12.55 1.96
CA ASN A 98 -19.99 -12.03 1.12
C ASN A 98 -19.79 -10.59 0.61
N ALA A 99 -18.55 -10.21 0.30
CA ALA A 99 -18.23 -8.87 -0.18
C ALA A 99 -18.91 -8.57 -1.53
N LYS A 100 -19.50 -7.38 -1.64
CA LYS A 100 -20.11 -6.87 -2.87
C LYS A 100 -19.20 -5.82 -3.51
N LEU A 101 -18.90 -6.00 -4.79
CA LEU A 101 -18.19 -5.01 -5.59
C LEU A 101 -19.15 -4.35 -6.59
N GLU A 102 -19.20 -3.02 -6.55
CA GLU A 102 -19.99 -2.21 -7.47
C GLU A 102 -19.09 -1.22 -8.21
N VAL A 103 -19.18 -1.22 -9.54
CA VAL A 103 -18.50 -0.26 -10.41
C VAL A 103 -19.56 0.66 -10.99
N LEU A 104 -19.42 1.97 -10.75
CA LEU A 104 -20.36 3.01 -11.18
C LEU A 104 -19.71 3.94 -12.21
N ASP A 105 -20.37 4.15 -13.34
CA ASP A 105 -20.02 5.22 -14.27
C ASP A 105 -20.72 6.52 -13.86
N LEU A 106 -19.98 7.47 -13.29
CA LEU A 106 -20.54 8.74 -12.81
C LEU A 106 -21.10 9.62 -13.94
N LYS A 107 -20.67 9.42 -15.20
CA LYS A 107 -21.19 10.16 -16.37
C LYS A 107 -22.44 9.51 -16.94
N LYS A 108 -22.59 8.19 -16.76
CA LYS A 108 -23.78 7.43 -17.17
C LYS A 108 -24.39 6.80 -15.91
N ARG A 109 -25.16 7.59 -15.15
CA ARG A 109 -25.84 7.21 -13.89
C ARG A 109 -26.55 5.85 -13.87
N ASN A 110 -26.84 5.26 -15.03
CA ASN A 110 -27.60 4.01 -15.18
C ASN A 110 -26.76 2.79 -15.62
N LYS A 111 -25.43 2.89 -15.80
CA LYS A 111 -24.57 1.71 -16.05
C LYS A 111 -23.78 1.35 -14.79
N SER A 112 -24.19 0.27 -14.14
CA SER A 112 -23.44 -0.35 -13.04
C SER A 112 -23.09 -1.79 -13.40
N ILE A 113 -21.85 -2.18 -13.12
CA ILE A 113 -21.43 -3.59 -13.18
C ILE A 113 -21.31 -4.07 -11.75
N ARG A 114 -22.07 -5.11 -11.41
CA ARG A 114 -22.07 -5.75 -10.09
C ARG A 114 -21.45 -7.13 -10.17
N ARG A 115 -20.52 -7.42 -9.27
CA ARG A 115 -20.00 -8.78 -9.07
C ARG A 115 -20.09 -9.14 -7.60
N ASN A 116 -20.73 -10.27 -7.30
CA ASN A 116 -20.71 -10.84 -5.96
C ASN A 116 -19.44 -11.66 -5.80
N CYS A 117 -18.69 -11.42 -4.74
CA CYS A 117 -17.52 -12.21 -4.40
C CYS A 117 -17.81 -13.04 -3.15
N LYS A 118 -17.63 -14.37 -3.23
CA LYS A 118 -17.92 -15.27 -2.10
C LYS A 118 -17.04 -14.93 -0.89
N SER A 119 -15.78 -14.59 -1.12
CA SER A 119 -14.86 -14.11 -0.08
C SER A 119 -13.68 -13.37 -0.72
N ILE A 120 -13.24 -12.26 -0.13
CA ILE A 120 -11.99 -11.59 -0.50
C ILE A 120 -11.06 -11.66 0.72
N SER A 121 -9.87 -12.24 0.54
CA SER A 121 -8.89 -12.48 1.59
C SER A 121 -7.48 -12.19 1.08
N ARG A 122 -6.55 -11.89 2.00
CA ARG A 122 -5.12 -11.88 1.69
C ARG A 122 -4.69 -13.30 1.31
N ARG A 123 -4.21 -13.48 0.08
CA ARG A 123 -3.40 -14.64 -0.30
C ARG A 123 -1.94 -14.24 -0.21
N TYR A 124 -1.25 -14.72 0.82
CA TYR A 124 0.21 -14.70 0.88
C TYR A 124 0.72 -15.83 0.00
N ILE A 125 1.46 -15.50 -1.05
CA ILE A 125 2.31 -16.48 -1.75
C ILE A 125 3.69 -16.29 -1.12
N SER A 126 4.12 -17.26 -0.31
CA SER A 126 5.47 -17.40 0.23
C SER A 126 6.44 -17.77 -0.89
#